data_AF-A0A163XCF6-F1
#
_entry.id   AF-A0A163XCF6-F1
#
_cell.length_a   1.000
_cell.length_b   1.000
_cell.length_c   1.000
_cell.angle_alpha   90.00
_cell.angle_beta   90.00
_cell.angle_gamma   90.00
#
_symmetry.space_group_name_H-M   'P 1'
#
loop_
_entity.id
_entity.type
_entity.pdbx_description
1 polymer ?
#
loop_
_entity_poly.entity_id
_entity_poly.type
_entity_poly.pdbx_seq_one_letter_code
_entity_poly.pdbx_strand_id
1 'polypeptide(L)'
;MIKSSLYSSSIAFMLACCLSACGEEPLCRRPEVLEKVKQLFDQQQFGSFIHAPNVFKVREESATLYTNRPEGGVSKCSVLMTTDLIEMLRLSGQQSAEDIEKIRQEAPKKGFSLTKDDLVTYLVQPLSSGKHYVTVFP
;
A
#
# COMPACT_ATOMS: atom_id res chain seq x y z
N MET A 1 -9.76 -11.11 -73.82
CA MET A 1 -9.47 -9.66 -73.72
C MET A 1 -9.18 -9.34 -72.26
N ILE A 2 -8.13 -8.56 -72.03
CA ILE A 2 -7.49 -8.26 -70.74
C ILE A 2 -8.15 -7.02 -70.09
N LYS A 3 -8.01 -6.93 -68.75
CA LYS A 3 -8.28 -5.83 -67.79
C LYS A 3 -9.61 -6.04 -67.02
N SER A 4 -9.66 -5.97 -65.69
CA SER A 4 -9.01 -4.97 -64.83
C SER A 4 -8.78 -5.45 -63.40
N SER A 5 -7.65 -5.02 -62.84
CA SER A 5 -7.27 -5.00 -61.43
C SER A 5 -8.27 -4.25 -60.55
N LEU A 6 -8.49 -4.73 -59.33
CA LEU A 6 -8.71 -3.91 -58.12
C LEU A 6 -8.30 -4.76 -56.90
N TYR A 7 -7.03 -4.61 -56.53
CA TYR A 7 -6.53 -4.88 -55.18
C TYR A 7 -7.08 -3.82 -54.21
N SER A 8 -7.02 -4.13 -52.91
CA SER A 8 -7.29 -3.23 -51.78
C SER A 8 -8.79 -3.07 -51.50
N SER A 9 -9.33 -3.33 -50.31
CA SER A 9 -8.82 -3.04 -48.97
C SER A 9 -9.70 -3.78 -47.94
N SER A 10 -9.21 -4.82 -47.26
CA SER A 10 -9.99 -5.42 -46.14
C SER A 10 -9.17 -5.98 -44.96
N ILE A 11 -7.84 -5.79 -44.92
CA ILE A 11 -7.03 -6.27 -43.79
C ILE A 11 -6.48 -5.07 -43.00
N ALA A 12 -7.36 -4.34 -42.32
CA ALA A 12 -6.94 -3.31 -41.36
C ALA A 12 -8.08 -2.90 -40.41
N PHE A 13 -8.81 -3.85 -39.81
CA PHE A 13 -9.78 -3.54 -38.74
C PHE A 13 -9.88 -4.68 -37.72
N MET A 14 -8.75 -5.17 -37.22
CA MET A 14 -8.70 -5.99 -35.99
C MET A 14 -7.37 -5.80 -35.28
N LEU A 15 -7.05 -4.55 -34.93
CA LEU A 15 -5.86 -4.19 -34.14
C LEU A 15 -6.10 -2.89 -33.35
N ALA A 16 -7.27 -2.77 -32.74
CA ALA A 16 -7.64 -1.59 -31.92
C ALA A 16 -8.46 -1.96 -30.66
N CYS A 17 -8.24 -3.15 -30.11
CA CYS A 17 -8.63 -3.46 -28.73
C CYS A 17 -7.41 -3.84 -27.89
N CYS A 18 -6.30 -3.12 -28.09
CA CYS A 18 -5.23 -3.11 -27.10
C CYS A 18 -5.66 -2.20 -25.95
N LEU A 19 -6.15 -2.84 -24.87
CA LEU A 19 -5.81 -2.48 -23.50
C LEU A 19 -5.97 -1.00 -23.11
N SER A 20 -7.19 -0.48 -23.15
CA SER A 20 -7.56 0.70 -22.36
C SER A 20 -8.42 0.34 -21.16
N ALA A 21 -8.07 -0.75 -20.48
CA ALA A 21 -8.19 -0.73 -19.02
C ALA A 21 -7.01 0.07 -18.47
N CYS A 22 -6.99 1.39 -18.72
CA CYS A 22 -6.35 2.33 -17.80
C CYS A 22 -7.21 2.33 -16.54
N GLY A 23 -7.17 1.22 -15.80
CA GLY A 23 -7.81 1.08 -14.51
C GLY A 23 -7.08 2.03 -13.60
N GLU A 24 -7.70 3.18 -13.33
CA GLU A 24 -7.23 4.11 -12.31
C GLU A 24 -6.90 3.30 -11.06
N GLU A 25 -5.71 3.51 -10.49
CA GLU A 25 -5.26 2.73 -9.34
C GLU A 25 -6.31 2.82 -8.23
N PRO A 26 -6.75 1.68 -7.65
CA PRO A 26 -7.81 1.67 -6.67
C PRO A 26 -7.51 2.71 -5.58
N LEU A 27 -8.49 3.52 -5.19
CA LEU A 27 -8.30 4.64 -4.25
C LEU A 27 -7.49 4.28 -3.00
N CYS A 28 -7.69 3.08 -2.45
CA CYS A 28 -6.97 2.55 -1.29
C CYS A 28 -5.50 2.19 -1.57
N ARG A 29 -5.11 1.97 -2.83
CA ARG A 29 -3.75 1.60 -3.23
C ARG A 29 -2.91 2.76 -3.72
N ARG A 30 -3.52 3.95 -3.87
CA ARG A 30 -2.80 5.12 -4.37
C ARG A 30 -1.58 5.42 -3.49
N PRO A 31 -0.38 5.61 -4.07
CA PRO A 31 0.84 5.83 -3.30
C PRO A 31 0.73 6.97 -2.28
N GLU A 32 0.10 8.09 -2.65
CA GLU A 32 -0.06 9.24 -1.75
C GLU A 32 -1.00 8.96 -0.56
N VAL A 33 -1.96 8.04 -0.74
CA VAL A 33 -2.86 7.61 0.34
C VAL A 33 -2.09 6.70 1.29
N LEU A 34 -1.38 5.70 0.77
CA LEU A 34 -0.61 4.75 1.57
C LEU A 34 0.56 5.41 2.32
N GLU A 35 1.25 6.37 1.69
CA GLU A 35 2.26 7.19 2.36
C GLU A 35 1.64 7.95 3.55
N LYS A 36 0.44 8.52 3.36
CA LYS A 36 -0.25 9.23 4.43
C LYS A 36 -0.73 8.30 5.55
N VAL A 37 -1.25 7.11 5.20
CA VAL A 37 -1.61 6.07 6.17
C VAL A 37 -0.41 5.70 7.02
N LYS A 38 0.74 5.44 6.38
CA LYS A 38 1.99 5.14 7.08
C LYS A 38 2.39 6.27 8.02
N GLN A 39 2.40 7.51 7.53
CA GLN A 39 2.76 8.67 8.34
C GLN A 39 1.86 8.79 9.59
N LEU A 40 0.55 8.66 9.43
CA LEU A 40 -0.40 8.74 10.54
C LEU A 40 -0.26 7.57 11.51
N PHE A 41 -0.01 6.37 11.01
CA PHE A 41 0.26 5.19 11.82
C PHE A 41 1.56 5.36 12.63
N ASP A 42 2.65 5.79 12.00
CA ASP A 42 3.92 6.10 12.67
C ASP A 42 3.70 7.11 13.82
N GLN A 43 2.90 8.16 13.57
CA GLN A 43 2.56 9.18 14.57
C GLN A 43 1.71 8.64 15.73
N GLN A 44 0.83 7.67 15.49
CA GLN A 44 0.05 7.03 16.55
C GLN A 44 0.93 6.17 17.45
N GLN A 45 1.90 5.45 16.87
CA GLN A 45 2.78 4.55 17.62
C GLN A 45 3.89 5.27 18.38
N PHE A 46 4.49 6.30 17.79
CA PHE A 46 5.67 6.96 18.35
C PHE A 46 5.48 8.46 18.66
N GLY A 47 4.29 9.01 18.42
CA GLY A 47 4.06 10.45 18.47
C GLY A 47 4.67 11.19 17.27
N SER A 48 4.56 12.52 17.25
CA SER A 48 5.03 13.34 16.12
C SER A 48 6.54 13.62 16.09
N PHE A 49 7.28 13.18 17.12
CA PHE A 49 8.67 13.59 17.35
C PHE A 49 9.69 12.51 16.97
N ILE A 50 9.28 11.25 16.87
CA ILE A 50 10.17 10.13 16.57
C ILE A 50 9.98 9.75 15.10
N HIS A 51 11.06 9.87 14.34
CA HIS A 51 11.10 9.40 12.96
C HIS A 51 11.71 7.99 12.90
N ALA A 52 10.89 7.00 12.58
CA ALA A 52 11.27 5.58 12.57
C ALA A 52 11.04 4.97 11.17
N PRO A 53 11.82 5.38 10.15
CA PRO A 53 11.51 5.08 8.75
C PRO A 53 11.48 3.57 8.43
N ASN A 54 12.23 2.75 9.17
CA ASN A 54 12.42 1.33 8.88
C ASN A 54 11.58 0.38 9.74
N VAL A 55 10.84 0.86 10.74
CA VAL A 55 10.07 -0.01 11.65
C VAL A 55 8.80 -0.50 10.99
N PHE A 56 8.06 0.40 10.36
CA PHE A 56 6.75 0.10 9.80
C PHE A 56 6.82 0.11 8.29
N LYS A 57 6.28 -0.94 7.66
CA LYS A 57 6.22 -1.10 6.21
C LYS A 57 4.79 -1.39 5.79
N VAL A 58 4.28 -0.59 4.87
CA VAL A 58 2.96 -0.83 4.26
C VAL A 58 3.07 -2.00 3.29
N ARG A 59 2.14 -2.96 3.37
CA ARG A 59 1.95 -4.03 2.38
C ARG A 59 0.94 -3.57 1.35
N GLU A 60 1.38 -2.80 0.37
CA GLU A 60 0.54 -2.15 -0.64
C GLU A 60 -0.41 -3.15 -1.34
N GLU A 61 0.06 -4.37 -1.58
CA GLU A 61 -0.68 -5.47 -2.20
C GLU A 61 -1.92 -5.90 -1.39
N SER A 62 -1.90 -5.67 -0.08
CA SER A 62 -3.00 -6.01 0.83
C SER A 62 -4.08 -4.93 0.91
N ALA A 63 -3.83 -3.74 0.36
CA ALA A 63 -4.75 -2.63 0.47
C ALA A 63 -6.07 -2.95 -0.25
N THR A 64 -7.16 -2.86 0.50
CA THR A 64 -8.49 -3.34 0.11
C THR A 64 -9.55 -2.29 0.44
N LEU A 65 -10.52 -2.12 -0.46
CA LEU A 65 -11.71 -1.30 -0.26
C LEU A 65 -12.80 -2.13 0.45
N TYR A 66 -13.32 -1.64 1.56
CA TYR A 66 -14.30 -2.35 2.40
C TYR A 66 -15.76 -2.06 2.01
N THR A 67 -16.07 -0.90 1.42
CA THR A 67 -17.46 -0.48 1.18
C THR A 67 -17.79 -0.28 -0.30
N ASN A 68 -18.86 -0.93 -0.75
CA ASN A 68 -19.44 -0.80 -2.09
C ASN A 68 -20.38 0.41 -2.25
N ARG A 69 -20.62 1.17 -1.17
CA ARG A 69 -21.32 2.47 -1.19
C ARG A 69 -20.58 3.46 -0.29
N PRO A 70 -19.90 4.47 -0.86
CA PRO A 70 -19.38 5.56 -0.06
C PRO A 70 -20.56 6.38 0.47
N GLU A 71 -20.94 6.15 1.73
CA GLU A 71 -21.85 7.05 2.43
C GLU A 71 -21.18 8.44 2.50
N GLY A 72 -21.76 9.43 1.83
CA GLY A 72 -21.21 10.79 1.80
C GLY A 72 -19.90 10.95 1.02
N GLY A 73 -19.55 10.03 0.10
CA GLY A 73 -18.33 10.15 -0.71
C GLY A 73 -17.04 9.71 0.00
N VAL A 74 -17.14 9.08 1.18
CA VAL A 74 -16.00 8.55 1.92
C VAL A 74 -15.83 7.05 1.66
N SER A 75 -14.61 6.63 1.32
CA SER A 75 -14.26 5.22 1.14
C SER A 75 -13.61 4.67 2.42
N LYS A 76 -14.06 3.50 2.88
CA LYS A 76 -13.38 2.76 3.96
C LYS A 76 -12.40 1.76 3.35
N CYS A 77 -11.16 1.81 3.76
CA CYS A 77 -10.08 0.97 3.27
C CYS A 77 -9.39 0.25 4.45
N SER A 78 -8.68 -0.82 4.14
CA SER A 78 -7.77 -1.47 5.09
C SER A 78 -6.47 -1.88 4.40
N VAL A 79 -5.37 -1.93 5.12
CA VAL A 79 -4.05 -2.38 4.65
C VAL A 79 -3.30 -3.06 5.78
N LEU A 80 -2.47 -4.05 5.48
CA LEU A 80 -1.54 -4.62 6.45
C LEU A 80 -0.33 -3.70 6.62
N MET A 81 -0.01 -3.39 7.86
CA MET A 81 1.22 -2.75 8.27
C MET A 81 2.13 -3.80 8.92
N THR A 82 3.28 -4.05 8.30
CA THR A 82 4.30 -4.94 8.88
C THR A 82 5.23 -4.13 9.75
N THR A 83 5.35 -4.55 11.00
CA THR A 83 6.30 -4.03 11.98
C THR A 83 7.54 -4.92 12.01
N ASP A 84 8.73 -4.34 11.85
CA ASP A 84 10.02 -5.00 12.08
C ASP A 84 10.39 -4.89 13.56
N LEU A 85 10.30 -6.01 14.29
CA LEU A 85 10.56 -6.05 15.72
C LEU A 85 12.04 -5.85 16.03
N ILE A 86 12.94 -6.19 15.12
CA ILE A 86 14.38 -5.97 15.32
C ILE A 86 14.71 -4.48 15.18
N GLU A 87 14.16 -3.80 14.19
CA GLU A 87 14.35 -2.33 14.08
C GLU A 87 13.72 -1.60 15.27
N MET A 88 12.58 -2.09 15.77
CA MET A 88 11.97 -1.53 16.99
C MET A 88 12.88 -1.70 18.22
N LEU A 89 13.49 -2.87 18.40
CA LEU A 89 14.45 -3.10 19.48
C LEU A 89 15.68 -2.20 19.35
N ARG A 90 16.16 -1.96 18.12
CA ARG A 90 17.29 -1.03 17.90
C ARG A 90 16.93 0.40 18.27
N LEU A 91 15.73 0.85 17.91
CA LEU A 91 15.27 2.21 18.22
C LEU A 91 15.02 2.45 19.69
N SER A 92 14.58 1.43 20.44
CA SER A 92 14.34 1.59 21.88
C SER A 92 15.63 1.83 22.67
N GLY A 93 16.78 1.42 22.12
CA GLY A 93 18.08 1.52 22.80
C GLY A 93 18.18 0.68 24.08
N GLN A 94 17.21 -0.19 24.34
CA GLN A 94 17.13 -0.98 25.58
C GLN A 94 18.03 -2.22 25.57
N GLN A 95 18.47 -2.67 24.39
CA GLN A 95 19.30 -3.86 24.24
C GLN A 95 20.59 -3.54 23.50
N SER A 96 21.64 -4.29 23.83
CA SER A 96 22.91 -4.18 23.14
C SER A 96 22.78 -4.67 21.69
N ALA A 97 23.65 -4.19 20.80
CA ALA A 97 23.68 -4.67 19.42
C ALA A 97 23.94 -6.19 19.33
N GLU A 98 24.73 -6.73 20.27
CA GLU A 98 25.03 -8.16 20.37
C GLU A 98 23.78 -8.97 20.76
N ASP A 99 23.02 -8.50 21.76
CA ASP A 99 21.77 -9.14 22.18
C ASP A 99 20.72 -9.12 21.07
N ILE A 100 20.62 -8.00 20.35
CA ILE A 100 19.70 -7.86 19.21
C ILE A 100 20.06 -8.85 18.10
N GLU A 101 21.34 -9.02 17.80
CA GLU A 101 21.79 -9.99 16.79
C GLU A 101 21.54 -11.44 17.25
N LYS A 102 21.76 -11.73 18.54
CA LYS A 102 21.42 -13.03 19.12
C LYS A 102 19.94 -13.33 19.00
N ILE A 103 19.06 -12.35 19.30
CA ILE A 103 17.60 -12.49 19.14
C ILE A 103 17.23 -12.74 17.69
N ARG A 104 17.78 -11.95 16.76
CA ARG A 104 17.56 -12.13 15.31
C ARG A 104 17.87 -13.55 14.85
N GLN A 105 18.91 -14.17 15.38
CA GLN A 105 19.33 -15.53 15.00
C GLN A 105 18.59 -16.65 15.74
N GLU A 106 18.26 -16.45 17.02
CA GLU A 106 17.65 -17.49 17.86
C GLU A 106 16.13 -17.52 17.80
N ALA A 107 15.46 -16.37 17.69
CA ALA A 107 14.01 -16.28 17.75
C ALA A 107 13.32 -17.10 16.63
N PRO A 108 13.75 -17.04 15.36
CA PRO A 108 13.16 -17.87 14.30
C PRO A 108 13.35 -19.37 14.54
N LYS A 109 14.49 -19.78 15.10
CA LYS A 109 14.79 -21.20 15.43
C LYS A 109 13.84 -21.74 16.51
N LYS A 110 13.28 -20.86 17.33
CA LYS A 110 12.31 -21.16 18.38
C LYS A 110 10.85 -20.93 17.92
N GLY A 111 10.64 -20.63 16.63
CA GLY A 111 9.30 -20.41 16.05
C GLY A 111 8.72 -19.02 16.27
N PHE A 112 9.52 -18.05 16.76
CA PHE A 112 9.07 -16.66 16.92
C PHE A 112 9.30 -15.87 15.63
N SER A 113 8.29 -15.14 15.18
CA SER A 113 8.40 -14.20 14.07
C SER A 113 9.17 -12.94 14.50
N LEU A 114 10.01 -12.42 13.62
CA LEU A 114 10.68 -11.12 13.80
C LEU A 114 9.85 -9.96 13.22
N THR A 115 8.70 -10.27 12.65
CA THR A 115 7.75 -9.29 12.15
C THR A 115 6.39 -9.51 12.76
N LYS A 116 5.63 -8.43 12.90
CA LYS A 116 4.23 -8.45 13.30
C LYS A 116 3.41 -7.69 12.27
N ASP A 117 2.34 -8.30 11.78
CA ASP A 117 1.40 -7.63 10.89
C ASP A 117 0.20 -7.11 11.68
N ASP A 118 -0.13 -5.85 11.48
CA ASP A 118 -1.31 -5.18 12.04
C ASP A 118 -2.23 -4.77 10.89
N LEU A 119 -3.52 -5.12 10.99
CA LEU A 119 -4.52 -4.66 10.03
C LEU A 119 -4.94 -3.23 10.35
N VAL A 120 -4.49 -2.28 9.53
CA VAL A 120 -4.78 -0.86 9.69
C VAL A 120 -5.99 -0.49 8.86
N THR A 121 -7.04 -0.01 9.52
CA THR A 121 -8.24 0.51 8.86
C THR A 121 -8.13 2.02 8.73
N TYR A 122 -8.53 2.55 7.57
CA TYR A 122 -8.50 3.98 7.30
C TYR A 122 -9.65 4.44 6.40
N LEU A 123 -9.99 5.72 6.49
CA LEU A 123 -10.92 6.39 5.58
C LEU A 123 -10.15 7.20 4.56
N VAL A 124 -10.69 7.27 3.34
CA VAL A 124 -10.25 8.16 2.28
C VAL A 124 -11.42 9.02 1.85
N GLN A 125 -11.29 10.33 2.02
CA GLN A 125 -12.27 11.32 1.60
C GLN A 125 -11.68 12.20 0.49
N PRO A 126 -12.21 12.14 -0.74
CA PRO A 126 -11.85 13.07 -1.80
C PRO A 126 -12.27 14.50 -1.41
N LEU A 127 -11.40 15.47 -1.66
CA LEU A 127 -11.65 16.89 -1.46
C LEU A 127 -11.91 17.58 -2.80
N SER A 128 -12.64 18.69 -2.78
CA SER A 128 -12.89 19.53 -3.98
C SER A 128 -11.61 20.06 -4.63
N SER A 129 -10.48 20.08 -3.90
CA SER A 129 -9.17 20.45 -4.41
C SER A 129 -8.49 19.34 -5.24
N GLY A 130 -9.13 18.18 -5.41
CA GLY A 130 -8.51 17.00 -6.04
C GLY A 130 -7.51 16.25 -5.15
N LYS A 131 -7.41 16.60 -3.86
CA LYS A 131 -6.57 15.89 -2.87
C LYS A 131 -7.41 14.87 -2.10
N HIS A 132 -6.75 13.92 -1.44
CA HIS A 132 -7.38 12.96 -0.54
C HIS A 132 -7.07 13.31 0.92
N TYR A 133 -8.11 13.36 1.75
CA TYR A 133 -7.97 13.38 3.19
C TYR A 133 -8.01 11.95 3.74
N VAL A 134 -7.03 11.60 4.58
CA VAL A 134 -6.88 10.25 5.15
C VAL A 134 -7.07 10.31 6.65
N THR A 135 -7.88 9.40 7.18
CA THR A 135 -8.05 9.19 8.62
C THR A 135 -7.69 7.76 8.96
N VAL A 136 -6.71 7.54 9.84
CA VAL A 136 -6.36 6.20 10.36
C VAL A 136 -7.06 6.00 11.70
N PHE A 137 -7.71 4.85 11.89
CA PHE A 137 -8.33 4.50 13.17
C PHE A 137 -7.30 3.86 14.12
N PRO A 138 -7.41 4.12 15.43
CA PRO A 138 -6.58 3.47 16.45
C PRO A 138 -6.89 1.98 16.60
#